data_AF-A0A7S0STV8-F1
#
_entry.id   AF-A0A7S0STV8-F1
#
_cell.length_a   1.000
_cell.length_b   1.000
_cell.length_c   1.000
_cell.angle_alpha   90.00
_cell.angle_beta   90.00
_cell.angle_gamma   90.00
#
_symmetry.space_group_name_H-M   'P 1'
#
loop_
_entity.id
_entity.type
_entity.pdbx_description
1 polymer ?
#
loop_
_entity_poly.entity_id
_entity_poly.type
_entity_poly.pdbx_seq_one_letter_code
_entity_poly.pdbx_strand_id
1 'polypeptide(L)'
;GHVTTRAQHVPCSGGCDVHHRRAASREAVLQPTPTGEVGDRGDSVSSVCTFVSMAETENQLATAFTAKLAGLNTTSQSIETLSHWCVFHRKRAKALTPTWQQQLRAAPGKRKLNFLYLANDVMQNSRKKGMEWIDAFWPIMGWSLKHTLRNTGDDKVARSCAKLVEVWQERKLFGSRSLDGWLDSSGADDAVV
;
A
#
# COMPACT_ATOMS: atom_id res chain seq x y z
N GLY A 1 27.89 -58.26 -2.06
CA GLY A 1 27.96 -59.44 -1.18
C GLY A 1 27.51 -59.04 0.21
N HIS A 2 26.64 -59.87 0.79
CA HIS A 2 26.14 -59.88 2.19
C HIS A 2 25.17 -58.73 2.55
N VAL A 3 23.84 -58.94 2.55
CA VAL A 3 22.98 -59.76 3.44
C VAL A 3 23.05 -59.30 4.90
N THR A 4 21.92 -58.82 5.45
CA THR A 4 21.27 -59.40 6.65
C THR A 4 19.93 -58.71 6.97
N THR A 5 18.89 -59.54 6.92
CA THR A 5 17.52 -59.48 7.44
C THR A 5 17.40 -59.07 8.91
N ARG A 6 16.33 -58.36 9.32
CA ARG A 6 15.38 -58.80 10.38
C ARG A 6 14.19 -57.86 10.56
N ALA A 7 12.99 -58.40 10.36
CA ALA A 7 11.72 -57.85 10.81
C ALA A 7 11.51 -58.13 12.31
N GLN A 8 10.92 -57.18 13.04
CA GLN A 8 10.26 -57.44 14.32
C GLN A 8 8.98 -56.62 14.47
N HIS A 9 8.04 -57.26 15.15
CA HIS A 9 6.61 -57.06 15.21
C HIS A 9 6.22 -56.22 16.45
N VAL A 10 5.03 -55.63 16.34
CA VAL A 10 4.18 -54.81 17.23
C VAL A 10 4.18 -55.21 18.74
N PRO A 11 3.73 -54.33 19.66
CA PRO A 11 2.30 -54.37 20.02
C PRO A 11 1.61 -53.00 20.19
N CYS A 12 0.34 -52.97 19.80
CA CYS A 12 -0.63 -51.91 20.07
C CYS A 12 -1.25 -52.13 21.46
N SER A 13 -1.39 -51.06 22.23
CA SER A 13 -2.24 -50.94 23.42
C SER A 13 -3.27 -49.83 23.11
N GLY A 14 -4.57 -49.91 23.35
CA GLY A 14 -5.39 -50.78 24.19
C GLY A 14 -6.37 -49.90 24.99
N GLY A 15 -7.68 -50.17 24.89
CA GLY A 15 -8.80 -49.56 25.66
C GLY A 15 -9.89 -48.98 24.73
N CYS A 16 -11.02 -49.62 24.40
CA CYS A 16 -12.06 -50.36 25.16
C CYS A 16 -12.73 -49.47 26.22
N ASP A 17 -14.05 -49.30 26.38
CA ASP A 17 -15.29 -49.72 25.70
C ASP A 17 -16.43 -48.95 26.44
N VAL A 18 -17.72 -49.31 26.25
CA VAL A 18 -18.91 -48.91 27.06
C VAL A 18 -19.71 -47.72 26.49
N HIS A 19 -20.99 -47.79 26.07
CA HIS A 19 -22.08 -48.76 26.24
C HIS A 19 -23.04 -48.75 25.03
N HIS A 20 -23.59 -49.92 24.72
CA HIS A 20 -24.67 -50.16 23.76
C HIS A 20 -25.89 -50.75 24.50
N ARG A 21 -27.10 -50.20 24.27
CA ARG A 21 -28.42 -50.88 24.20
C ARG A 21 -29.55 -49.83 24.12
N ARG A 22 -30.29 -49.76 22.99
CA ARG A 22 -31.61 -50.41 22.71
C ARG A 22 -32.75 -49.92 23.62
N ALA A 23 -33.99 -49.66 23.22
CA ALA A 23 -34.69 -49.56 21.93
C ALA A 23 -36.15 -49.08 22.22
N ALA A 24 -36.83 -48.62 21.16
CA ALA A 24 -38.28 -48.75 20.89
C ALA A 24 -39.33 -47.80 21.52
N SER A 25 -39.91 -47.00 20.61
CA SER A 25 -41.35 -46.90 20.27
C SER A 25 -42.35 -46.17 21.18
N ARG A 26 -42.91 -45.07 20.66
CA ARG A 26 -44.37 -44.88 20.51
C ARG A 26 -44.73 -43.69 19.60
N GLU A 27 -45.71 -43.93 18.72
CA GLU A 27 -46.35 -43.01 17.77
C GLU A 27 -47.23 -41.93 18.43
N ALA A 28 -47.38 -40.77 17.76
CA ALA A 28 -48.63 -40.04 17.48
C ALA A 28 -48.27 -38.66 16.86
N VAL A 29 -48.44 -38.45 15.55
CA VAL A 29 -49.61 -37.82 14.90
C VAL A 29 -49.78 -36.31 15.22
N LEU A 30 -49.33 -35.43 14.32
CA LEU A 30 -50.14 -34.50 13.50
C LEU A 30 -49.22 -33.49 12.76
N GLN A 31 -49.32 -33.40 11.42
CA GLN A 31 -48.89 -32.22 10.66
C GLN A 31 -50.02 -31.17 10.65
N PRO A 32 -49.71 -29.89 10.37
CA PRO A 32 -50.25 -29.33 9.13
C PRO A 32 -49.25 -28.48 8.30
N THR A 33 -49.70 -28.25 7.08
CA THR A 33 -49.13 -27.72 5.82
C THR A 33 -48.74 -26.22 5.81
N PRO A 34 -48.06 -25.75 4.73
CA PRO A 34 -47.40 -24.44 4.68
C PRO A 34 -48.35 -23.32 4.23
N THR A 35 -48.16 -22.12 4.77
CA THR A 35 -48.73 -20.87 4.24
C THR A 35 -47.58 -19.89 3.97
N GLY A 36 -47.64 -19.28 2.80
CA GLY A 36 -46.56 -18.53 2.19
C GLY A 36 -46.39 -17.11 2.73
N GLU A 37 -45.47 -16.44 2.05
CA GLU A 37 -45.19 -15.00 2.03
C GLU A 37 -44.37 -14.43 3.20
N VAL A 38 -43.04 -14.47 3.03
CA VAL A 38 -42.19 -13.37 3.50
C VAL A 38 -41.51 -12.77 2.29
N GLY A 39 -41.89 -11.52 2.03
CA GLY A 39 -41.55 -10.75 0.85
C GLY A 39 -40.07 -10.56 0.62
N ASP A 40 -39.76 -10.56 -0.68
CA ASP A 40 -38.63 -9.91 -1.30
C ASP A 40 -38.43 -8.53 -0.68
N ARG A 41 -37.38 -8.40 0.14
CA ARG A 41 -36.86 -7.11 0.58
C ARG A 41 -35.53 -6.92 -0.15
N GLY A 42 -35.68 -6.54 -1.42
CA GLY A 42 -34.59 -6.18 -2.31
C GLY A 42 -33.53 -5.30 -1.64
N ASP A 43 -32.29 -5.72 -1.86
CA ASP A 43 -31.11 -4.91 -2.16
C ASP A 43 -31.15 -3.43 -1.77
N SER A 44 -30.73 -3.15 -0.54
CA SER A 44 -30.13 -1.84 -0.22
C SER A 44 -28.95 -1.95 0.75
N VAL A 45 -28.18 -3.04 0.66
CA VAL A 45 -26.88 -3.21 1.35
C VAL A 45 -25.70 -3.39 0.39
N SER A 46 -25.95 -3.59 -0.90
CA SER A 46 -24.90 -3.82 -1.91
C SER A 46 -24.06 -2.57 -2.21
N SER A 47 -24.67 -1.38 -2.27
CA SER A 47 -23.92 -0.13 -2.49
C SER A 47 -22.98 0.20 -1.33
N VAL A 48 -23.41 0.08 -0.07
CA VAL A 48 -22.59 0.47 1.09
C VAL A 48 -21.44 -0.54 1.31
N CYS A 49 -21.68 -1.84 1.08
CA CYS A 49 -20.66 -2.87 1.24
C CYS A 49 -19.50 -2.72 0.23
N THR A 50 -19.78 -2.21 -0.98
CA THR A 50 -18.74 -1.90 -1.98
C THR A 50 -17.88 -0.70 -1.53
N PHE A 51 -18.50 0.35 -0.97
CA PHE A 51 -17.78 1.53 -0.49
C PHE A 51 -16.89 1.24 0.72
N VAL A 52 -17.36 0.44 1.69
CA VAL A 52 -16.56 0.04 2.87
C VAL A 52 -15.36 -0.83 2.46
N SER A 53 -15.56 -1.82 1.57
CA SER A 53 -14.45 -2.64 1.03
C SER A 53 -13.41 -1.82 0.24
N MET A 54 -13.85 -0.78 -0.49
CA MET A 54 -12.93 0.11 -1.21
C MET A 54 -12.14 1.02 -0.26
N ALA A 55 -12.73 1.48 0.85
CA ALA A 55 -12.05 2.30 1.85
C ALA A 55 -11.08 1.48 2.73
N GLU A 56 -11.44 0.24 3.08
CA GLU A 56 -10.54 -0.67 3.81
C GLU A 56 -9.31 -1.03 2.99
N THR A 57 -9.47 -1.24 1.68
CA THR A 57 -8.32 -1.48 0.79
C THR A 57 -7.42 -0.26 0.66
N GLU A 58 -7.96 0.97 0.67
CA GLU A 58 -7.15 2.20 0.68
C GLU A 58 -6.35 2.36 1.98
N ASN A 59 -6.96 2.12 3.14
CA ASN A 59 -6.28 2.21 4.43
C ASN A 59 -5.17 1.15 4.59
N GLN A 60 -5.42 -0.08 4.12
CA GLN A 60 -4.41 -1.13 4.09
C GLN A 60 -3.23 -0.77 3.18
N LEU A 61 -3.49 -0.19 2.01
CA LEU A 61 -2.46 0.27 1.09
C LEU A 61 -1.59 1.38 1.69
N ALA A 62 -2.20 2.36 2.36
CA ALA A 62 -1.48 3.45 3.02
C ALA A 62 -0.57 2.92 4.14
N THR A 63 -1.05 1.94 4.92
CA THR A 63 -0.26 1.27 5.95
C THR A 63 0.91 0.49 5.35
N ALA A 64 0.66 -0.29 4.31
CA ALA A 64 1.70 -1.03 3.58
C ALA A 64 2.74 -0.09 2.96
N PHE A 65 2.31 1.04 2.41
CA PHE A 65 3.20 2.05 1.84
C PHE A 65 4.07 2.69 2.92
N THR A 66 3.50 3.01 4.09
CA THR A 66 4.24 3.51 5.25
C THR A 66 5.33 2.53 5.68
N ALA A 67 5.02 1.23 5.80
CA ALA A 67 6.00 0.21 6.14
C ALA A 67 7.13 0.12 5.10
N LYS A 68 6.80 0.21 3.80
CA LYS A 68 7.80 0.22 2.72
C LYS A 68 8.68 1.48 2.75
N LEU A 69 8.11 2.64 3.02
CA LEU A 69 8.84 3.90 3.17
C LEU A 69 9.77 3.88 4.39
N ALA A 70 9.37 3.21 5.47
CA ALA A 70 10.23 3.03 6.64
C ALA A 70 11.50 2.24 6.31
N GLY A 71 11.43 1.28 5.39
CA GLY A 71 12.57 0.50 4.88
C GLY A 71 13.35 1.15 3.72
N LEU A 72 12.93 2.32 3.24
CA LEU A 72 13.57 2.98 2.09
C LEU A 72 14.99 3.44 2.43
N ASN A 73 15.94 3.04 1.59
CA ASN A 73 17.36 3.38 1.69
C ASN A 73 17.88 4.04 0.39
N THR A 74 19.18 4.27 0.30
CA THR A 74 19.84 4.97 -0.82
C THR A 74 20.15 4.07 -2.02
N THR A 75 19.90 2.76 -1.95
CA THR A 75 20.24 1.85 -3.05
C THR A 75 19.20 1.92 -4.16
N SER A 76 19.66 1.82 -5.41
CA SER A 76 18.78 1.81 -6.57
C SER A 76 17.75 0.69 -6.49
N GLN A 77 18.14 -0.49 -6.02
CA GLN A 77 17.23 -1.64 -5.90
C GLN A 77 16.07 -1.38 -4.92
N SER A 78 16.34 -0.71 -3.78
CA SER A 78 15.30 -0.35 -2.81
C SER A 78 14.29 0.63 -3.41
N ILE A 79 14.80 1.63 -4.13
CA ILE A 79 14.00 2.66 -4.80
C ILE A 79 13.17 2.05 -5.94
N GLU A 80 13.79 1.28 -6.83
CA GLU A 80 13.13 0.63 -7.98
C GLU A 80 12.02 -0.33 -7.53
N THR A 81 12.30 -1.15 -6.51
CA THR A 81 11.31 -2.11 -5.98
C THR A 81 10.07 -1.40 -5.45
N LEU A 82 10.26 -0.32 -4.69
CA LEU A 82 9.15 0.47 -4.16
C LEU A 82 8.44 1.25 -5.28
N SER A 83 9.18 1.78 -6.24
CA SER A 83 8.64 2.48 -7.39
C SER A 83 7.75 1.58 -8.24
N HIS A 84 8.16 0.34 -8.52
CA HIS A 84 7.31 -0.64 -9.20
C HIS A 84 6.00 -0.89 -8.46
N TRP A 85 6.04 -0.99 -7.13
CA TRP A 85 4.84 -1.13 -6.32
C TRP A 85 3.91 0.10 -6.43
N CYS A 86 4.47 1.31 -6.43
CA CYS A 86 3.73 2.55 -6.64
C CYS A 86 3.10 2.60 -8.05
N VAL A 87 3.86 2.29 -9.09
CA VAL A 87 3.41 2.28 -10.49
C VAL A 87 2.29 1.25 -10.71
N PHE A 88 2.35 0.10 -10.03
CA PHE A 88 1.27 -0.89 -10.06
C PHE A 88 -0.02 -0.35 -9.43
N HIS A 89 0.08 0.36 -8.31
CA HIS A 89 -1.07 0.95 -7.61
C HIS A 89 -1.40 2.38 -8.06
N ARG A 90 -1.10 2.76 -9.31
CA ARG A 90 -1.27 4.14 -9.83
C ARG A 90 -2.68 4.74 -9.62
N LYS A 91 -3.73 3.92 -9.67
CA LYS A 91 -5.12 4.36 -9.45
C LYS A 91 -5.34 4.97 -8.06
N ARG A 92 -4.49 4.62 -7.09
CA ARG A 92 -4.53 5.10 -5.70
C ARG A 92 -3.47 6.17 -5.42
N ALA A 93 -2.80 6.70 -6.45
CA ALA A 93 -1.75 7.71 -6.27
C ALA A 93 -2.22 8.90 -5.41
N LYS A 94 -3.41 9.45 -5.69
CA LYS A 94 -3.99 10.56 -4.91
C LYS A 94 -4.17 10.24 -3.42
N ALA A 95 -4.51 8.99 -3.08
CA ALA A 95 -4.67 8.56 -1.69
C ALA A 95 -3.33 8.27 -1.00
N LEU A 96 -2.31 7.83 -1.74
CA LEU A 96 -0.99 7.47 -1.20
C LEU A 96 -0.05 8.67 -1.05
N THR A 97 -0.21 9.70 -1.89
CA THR A 97 0.64 10.89 -1.86
C THR A 97 0.65 11.63 -0.52
N PRO A 98 -0.48 11.83 0.19
CA PRO A 98 -0.49 12.39 1.54
C PRO A 98 0.33 11.56 2.54
N THR A 99 0.24 10.23 2.46
CA THR A 99 1.06 9.32 3.28
C THR A 99 2.54 9.52 3.02
N TRP A 100 2.96 9.61 1.75
CA TRP A 100 4.35 9.91 1.40
C TRP A 100 4.81 11.26 1.98
N GLN A 101 3.98 12.30 1.88
CA GLN A 101 4.30 13.63 2.39
C GLN A 101 4.46 13.63 3.92
N GLN A 102 3.58 12.93 4.64
CA GLN A 102 3.67 12.76 6.09
C GLN A 102 4.97 12.05 6.50
N GLN A 103 5.33 10.97 5.79
CA GLN A 103 6.58 10.24 6.04
C GLN A 103 7.82 11.09 5.71
N LEU A 104 7.79 11.86 4.63
CA LEU A 104 8.85 12.82 4.32
C LEU A 104 9.02 13.85 5.44
N ARG A 105 7.92 14.38 5.97
CA ARG A 105 7.94 15.34 7.09
C ARG A 105 8.61 14.76 8.33
N ALA A 106 8.25 13.52 8.68
CA ALA A 106 8.78 12.81 9.85
C ALA A 106 10.23 12.30 9.65
N ALA A 107 10.69 12.11 8.41
CA ALA A 107 12.01 11.56 8.14
C ALA A 107 13.15 12.52 8.57
N PRO A 108 14.29 11.99 9.07
CA PRO A 108 15.48 12.79 9.35
C PRO A 108 16.11 13.34 8.07
N GLY A 109 16.80 14.49 8.14
CA GLY A 109 17.29 15.25 6.97
C GLY A 109 17.98 14.41 5.89
N LYS A 110 18.97 13.58 6.27
CA LYS A 110 19.69 12.69 5.33
C LYS A 110 18.79 11.70 4.58
N ARG A 111 17.68 11.25 5.20
CA ARG A 111 16.73 10.32 4.58
C ARG A 111 15.75 11.01 3.65
N LYS A 112 15.47 12.31 3.84
CA LYS A 112 14.50 13.07 3.01
C LYS A 112 14.88 13.03 1.52
N LEU A 113 16.16 13.03 1.20
CA LEU A 113 16.63 12.90 -0.18
C LEU A 113 16.21 11.57 -0.84
N ASN A 114 16.15 10.47 -0.10
CA ASN A 114 15.73 9.17 -0.65
C ASN A 114 14.26 9.21 -1.09
N PHE A 115 13.40 9.93 -0.34
CA PHE A 115 12.01 10.13 -0.72
C PHE A 115 11.89 10.89 -2.04
N LEU A 116 12.73 11.91 -2.25
CA LEU A 116 12.77 12.65 -3.51
C LEU A 116 13.24 11.79 -4.68
N TYR A 117 14.23 10.93 -4.47
CA TYR A 117 14.67 9.97 -5.49
C TYR A 117 13.57 8.95 -5.83
N LEU A 118 12.82 8.47 -4.83
CA LEU A 118 11.65 7.64 -5.06
C LEU A 118 10.58 8.39 -5.87
N ALA A 119 10.21 9.61 -5.49
CA ALA A 119 9.21 10.39 -6.21
C ALA A 119 9.63 10.62 -7.66
N ASN A 120 10.91 10.92 -7.89
CA ASN A 120 11.48 11.02 -9.22
C ASN A 120 11.31 9.73 -10.03
N ASP A 121 11.71 8.59 -9.48
CA ASP A 121 11.61 7.31 -10.18
C ASP A 121 10.15 6.93 -10.48
N VAL A 122 9.24 7.12 -9.52
CA VAL A 122 7.81 6.88 -9.69
C VAL A 122 7.22 7.76 -10.79
N MET A 123 7.51 9.06 -10.80
CA MET A 123 7.00 9.98 -11.84
C MET A 123 7.52 9.60 -13.23
N GLN A 124 8.80 9.25 -13.34
CA GLN A 124 9.40 8.87 -14.61
C GLN A 124 8.85 7.53 -15.12
N ASN A 125 8.70 6.52 -14.25
CA ASN A 125 8.23 5.19 -14.64
C ASN A 125 6.71 5.11 -14.80
N SER A 126 5.94 5.90 -14.06
CA SER A 126 4.49 5.96 -14.18
C SER A 126 4.03 6.64 -15.47
N ARG A 127 4.80 7.60 -16.01
CA ARG A 127 4.45 8.37 -17.22
C ARG A 127 4.02 7.51 -18.42
N LYS A 128 4.62 6.32 -18.58
CA LYS A 128 4.25 5.38 -19.66
C LYS A 128 2.85 4.76 -19.48
N LYS A 129 2.36 4.68 -18.24
CA LYS A 129 1.07 4.08 -17.86
C LYS A 129 -0.03 5.11 -17.60
N GLY A 130 0.34 6.33 -17.18
CA GLY A 130 -0.59 7.41 -16.90
C GLY A 130 0.05 8.55 -16.08
N MET A 131 -0.68 9.64 -15.92
CA MET A 131 -0.20 10.86 -15.26
C MET A 131 -0.60 10.94 -13.78
N GLU A 132 -1.29 9.94 -13.22
CA GLU A 132 -1.90 10.06 -11.88
C GLU A 132 -0.91 10.35 -10.77
N TRP A 133 0.29 9.75 -10.84
CA TRP A 133 1.36 10.05 -9.89
C TRP A 133 1.95 11.45 -10.10
N ILE A 134 2.13 11.87 -11.35
CA ILE A 134 2.66 13.20 -11.68
C ILE A 134 1.68 14.27 -11.20
N ASP A 135 0.39 14.12 -11.48
CA ASP A 135 -0.65 15.04 -11.05
C ASP A 135 -0.81 15.06 -9.53
N ALA A 136 -0.68 13.91 -8.86
CA ALA A 136 -0.76 13.83 -7.41
C ALA A 136 0.47 14.45 -6.73
N PHE A 137 1.68 14.24 -7.27
CA PHE A 137 2.90 14.82 -6.71
C PHE A 137 3.01 16.32 -6.97
N TRP A 138 2.54 16.80 -8.12
CA TRP A 138 2.64 18.20 -8.53
C TRP A 138 2.42 19.24 -7.40
N PRO A 139 1.27 19.25 -6.69
CA PRO A 139 1.00 20.27 -5.69
C PRO A 139 1.91 20.20 -4.46
N ILE A 140 2.52 19.05 -4.17
CA ILE A 140 3.34 18.86 -2.97
C ILE A 140 4.86 18.96 -3.23
N MET A 141 5.31 18.81 -4.48
CA MET A 141 6.74 18.73 -4.79
C MET A 141 7.51 20.01 -4.42
N GLY A 142 6.93 21.19 -4.69
CA GLY A 142 7.54 22.46 -4.30
C GLY A 142 7.77 22.56 -2.79
N TRP A 143 6.76 22.23 -2.00
CA TRP A 143 6.88 22.16 -0.54
C TRP A 143 7.91 21.11 -0.10
N SER A 144 7.91 19.93 -0.71
CA SER A 144 8.82 18.83 -0.36
C SER A 144 10.29 19.17 -0.61
N LEU A 145 10.59 19.88 -1.70
CA LEU A 145 11.94 20.37 -1.98
C LEU A 145 12.38 21.40 -0.96
N LYS A 146 11.60 22.47 -0.74
CA LYS A 146 11.89 23.50 0.27
C LYS A 146 12.07 22.90 1.67
N HIS A 147 11.19 21.98 2.05
CA HIS A 147 11.26 21.26 3.33
C HIS A 147 12.54 20.42 3.45
N THR A 148 12.99 19.79 2.36
CA THR A 148 14.23 18.99 2.36
C THR A 148 15.47 19.87 2.45
N LEU A 149 15.50 20.98 1.71
CA LEU A 149 16.59 21.97 1.73
C LEU A 149 16.76 22.59 3.12
N ARG A 150 15.66 23.08 3.72
CA ARG A 150 15.66 23.70 5.05
C ARG A 150 16.13 22.77 6.17
N ASN A 151 15.75 21.49 6.13
CA ASN A 151 16.03 20.56 7.23
C ASN A 151 17.36 19.81 7.09
N THR A 152 18.04 19.91 5.94
CA THR A 152 19.32 19.23 5.73
C THR A 152 20.48 20.20 5.81
N GLY A 153 20.36 21.40 5.23
CA GLY A 153 21.44 22.39 5.21
C GLY A 153 22.74 21.90 4.56
N ASP A 154 22.67 20.89 3.69
CA ASP A 154 23.82 20.26 3.03
C ASP A 154 23.83 20.62 1.55
N ASP A 155 24.94 21.22 1.10
CA ASP A 155 25.16 21.59 -0.31
C ASP A 155 25.05 20.39 -1.26
N LYS A 156 25.42 19.19 -0.83
CA LYS A 156 25.25 17.97 -1.65
C LYS A 156 23.78 17.71 -1.92
N VAL A 157 22.94 17.85 -0.90
CA VAL A 157 21.49 17.68 -1.03
C VAL A 157 20.89 18.80 -1.87
N ALA A 158 21.35 20.04 -1.70
CA ALA A 158 20.93 21.17 -2.54
C ALA A 158 21.24 20.94 -4.02
N ARG A 159 22.47 20.49 -4.35
CA ARG A 159 22.85 20.14 -5.72
C ARG A 159 22.01 19.00 -6.29
N SER A 160 21.71 17.97 -5.48
CA SER A 160 20.83 16.89 -5.92
C SER A 160 19.41 17.36 -6.20
N CYS A 161 18.85 18.23 -5.34
CA CYS A 161 17.53 18.84 -5.57
C CYS A 161 17.52 19.67 -6.86
N ALA A 162 18.56 20.47 -7.10
CA ALA A 162 18.68 21.26 -8.33
C ALA A 162 18.70 20.38 -9.58
N LYS A 163 19.49 19.30 -9.56
CA LYS A 163 19.53 18.31 -10.66
C LYS A 163 18.18 17.64 -10.89
N LEU A 164 17.43 17.33 -9.83
CA LEU A 164 16.08 16.75 -9.97
C LEU A 164 15.14 17.73 -10.70
N VAL A 165 15.14 19.00 -10.31
CA VAL A 165 14.33 20.05 -10.93
C VAL A 165 14.70 20.23 -12.41
N GLU A 166 15.99 20.28 -12.73
CA GLU A 166 16.50 20.34 -14.10
C GLU A 166 16.01 19.15 -14.95
N VAL A 167 16.19 17.93 -14.45
CA VAL A 167 15.73 16.70 -15.13
C VAL A 167 14.22 16.71 -15.37
N TRP A 168 13.42 17.24 -14.43
CA TRP A 168 11.97 17.33 -14.60
C TRP A 168 11.56 18.34 -15.69
N GLN A 169 12.29 19.44 -15.83
CA GLN A 169 12.08 20.43 -16.90
C GLN A 169 12.49 19.86 -18.26
N GLU A 170 13.70 19.29 -18.36
CA GLU A 170 14.20 18.68 -19.59
C GLU A 170 13.26 17.60 -20.13
N ARG A 171 12.76 16.75 -19.23
CA ARG A 171 11.85 15.65 -19.59
C ARG A 171 10.42 16.11 -19.77
N LYS A 172 10.10 17.39 -19.52
CA LYS A 172 8.75 17.96 -19.54
C LYS A 172 7.78 17.11 -18.71
N LEU A 173 8.21 16.64 -17.53
CA LEU A 173 7.36 15.81 -16.66
C LEU A 173 6.09 16.55 -16.26
N PHE A 174 6.19 17.85 -16.04
CA PHE A 174 5.09 18.73 -15.68
C PHE A 174 4.62 19.61 -16.85
N GLY A 175 5.02 19.31 -18.08
CA GLY A 175 4.67 20.09 -19.26
C GLY A 175 5.28 21.50 -19.24
N SER A 176 4.45 22.52 -19.45
CA SER A 176 4.83 23.94 -19.48
C SER A 176 4.76 24.62 -18.10
N ARG A 177 4.52 23.86 -17.03
CA ARG A 177 4.41 24.43 -15.68
C ARG A 177 5.79 24.89 -15.21
N SER A 178 5.84 26.11 -14.68
CA SER A 178 7.07 26.67 -14.13
C SER A 178 7.43 25.97 -12.81
N LEU A 179 8.71 25.62 -12.65
CA LEU A 179 9.28 25.12 -11.39
C LEU A 179 10.06 26.22 -10.64
N ASP A 180 9.82 27.48 -11.04
CA ASP A 180 10.50 28.63 -10.47
C ASP A 180 10.21 28.75 -8.96
N GLY A 181 11.21 29.15 -8.18
CA GLY A 181 11.12 29.26 -6.73
C GLY A 181 11.07 27.94 -5.93
N TRP A 182 11.16 26.76 -6.56
CA TRP A 182 11.18 25.48 -5.83
C TRP A 182 12.49 25.22 -5.07
N LEU A 183 13.57 25.86 -5.52
CA LEU A 183 14.89 25.79 -4.90
C LEU A 183 15.18 26.98 -3.99
N ASP A 184 14.29 27.98 -3.97
CA ASP A 184 14.41 29.11 -3.06
C ASP A 184 13.91 28.71 -1.68
N SER A 185 14.86 28.46 -0.77
CA SER A 185 14.58 28.17 0.64
C SER A 185 14.28 29.43 1.45
N SER A 186 14.31 30.62 0.85
CA SER A 186 14.12 31.91 1.53
C SER A 186 12.66 32.38 1.63
N GLY A 187 11.71 31.71 0.97
CA GLY A 187 10.29 32.10 0.95
C GLY A 187 9.38 31.26 1.85
N ALA A 188 8.56 31.97 2.65
CA ALA A 188 7.48 31.45 3.51
C ALA A 188 6.56 30.43 2.79
N ASP A 189 5.93 29.55 3.57
CA ASP A 189 4.91 28.62 3.09
C ASP A 189 3.85 29.38 2.25
N ASP A 190 3.90 29.24 0.92
CA ASP A 190 2.74 29.45 0.07
C ASP A 190 1.75 28.35 0.44
N ALA A 191 0.92 28.68 1.43
CA ALA A 191 -0.20 27.89 1.87
C ALA A 191 -1.08 27.59 0.66
N VAL A 192 -1.08 26.32 0.24
CA VAL A 192 -2.05 25.81 -0.72
C VAL A 192 -3.41 25.84 -0.03
N VAL A 193 -4.25 26.79 -0.45
CA VAL A 193 -5.71 26.85 -0.19
C VAL A 193 -6.41 25.70 -0.92
#